data_AF-A0A4W6DP14-F1
#
_entry.id   AF-A0A4W6DP14-F1
#
_cell.length_a   1.000
_cell.length_b   1.000
_cell.length_c   1.000
_cell.angle_alpha   90.00
_cell.angle_beta   90.00
_cell.angle_gamma   90.00
#
_symmetry.space_group_name_H-M   'P 1'
#
loop_
_entity.id
_entity.type
_entity.pdbx_description
1 polymer ?
#
loop_
_entity_poly.entity_id
_entity_poly.type
_entity_poly.pdbx_seq_one_letter_code
_entity_poly.pdbx_strand_id
1 'polypeptide(L)'
;HIVEVQPGEEITLLCPNISKQESVTEWFRLISKTKISCVSSMYKSNDKASFCDGFQNRFEMSSNITTVFLQIKRVDFSDSGLYFCGFYINAHTVFANTVHLNVQGKIVFKSKLFQTCLYLIIFTVNCISNSVNDLCPIELQVASNSRFRQAGSHDSPL
;
A
#
# COMPACT_ATOMS: atom_id res chain seq x y z
N HIS A 1 18.39 4.40 7.42
CA HIS A 1 18.18 3.44 6.30
C HIS A 1 16.68 3.17 6.18
N ILE A 2 16.13 3.05 4.96
CA ILE A 2 14.70 2.81 4.72
C ILE A 2 14.54 1.43 4.08
N VAL A 3 13.57 0.65 4.56
CA VAL A 3 13.16 -0.64 4.01
C VAL A 3 11.71 -0.52 3.54
N GLU A 4 11.47 -0.79 2.27
CA GLU A 4 10.12 -0.77 1.68
C GLU A 4 9.59 -2.18 1.49
N VAL A 5 8.34 -2.40 1.85
CA VAL A 5 7.72 -3.73 1.84
C VAL A 5 6.22 -3.63 1.53
N GLN A 6 5.64 -4.67 0.95
CA GLN A 6 4.19 -4.77 0.74
C GLN A 6 3.48 -5.44 1.93
N PRO A 7 2.22 -5.09 2.21
CA PRO A 7 1.41 -5.80 3.20
C PRO A 7 1.35 -7.29 2.91
N GLY A 8 1.45 -8.11 3.96
CA GLY A 8 1.40 -9.56 3.89
C GLY A 8 2.73 -10.24 3.57
N GLU A 9 3.77 -9.50 3.17
CA GLU A 9 5.11 -10.03 3.00
C GLU A 9 5.79 -10.32 4.34
N GLU A 10 6.78 -11.21 4.31
CA GLU A 10 7.69 -11.48 5.41
C GLU A 10 9.00 -10.73 5.17
N ILE A 11 9.54 -10.10 6.21
CA ILE A 11 10.82 -9.40 6.14
C ILE A 11 11.68 -9.65 7.37
N THR A 12 12.98 -9.38 7.25
CA THR A 12 13.92 -9.40 8.35
C THR A 12 14.69 -8.09 8.41
N LEU A 13 14.58 -7.39 9.53
CA LEU A 13 15.38 -6.20 9.83
C LEU A 13 16.72 -6.64 10.42
N LEU A 14 17.79 -5.94 10.04
CA LEU A 14 19.16 -6.28 10.42
C LEU A 14 19.78 -5.18 11.29
N CYS A 15 20.52 -5.60 12.30
CA CYS A 15 21.27 -4.74 13.19
C CYS A 15 22.69 -5.28 13.38
N PRO A 16 23.74 -4.49 13.10
CA PRO A 16 25.11 -4.89 13.41
C PRO A 16 25.29 -5.11 14.92
N ASN A 17 25.93 -6.21 15.28
CA ASN A 17 26.36 -6.46 16.65
C ASN A 17 27.59 -5.60 16.96
N ILE A 18 27.42 -4.60 17.82
CA ILE A 18 28.48 -3.70 18.25
C ILE A 18 29.10 -4.13 19.59
N SER A 19 28.50 -5.10 20.27
CA SER A 19 29.00 -5.56 21.55
C SER A 19 30.16 -6.53 21.37
N LYS A 20 31.22 -6.33 22.14
CA LYS A 20 32.40 -7.22 22.17
C LYS A 20 32.22 -8.39 23.14
N GLN A 21 31.17 -8.36 23.96
CA GLN A 21 30.88 -9.35 25.00
C GLN A 21 29.39 -9.72 24.94
N GLU A 22 29.01 -10.79 25.62
CA GLU A 22 27.58 -11.10 25.80
C GLU A 22 26.89 -9.94 26.52
N SER A 23 25.77 -9.48 25.96
CA SER A 23 25.05 -8.30 26.46
C SER A 23 23.59 -8.37 26.04
N VAL A 24 22.70 -7.95 26.93
CA VAL A 24 21.28 -7.78 26.58
C VAL A 24 21.16 -6.90 25.35
N THR A 25 20.51 -7.45 24.34
CA THR A 25 20.20 -6.79 23.09
C THR A 25 18.70 -6.69 22.97
N GLU A 26 18.20 -5.52 22.59
CA GLU A 26 16.77 -5.26 22.48
C GLU A 26 16.44 -4.62 21.14
N TRP A 27 15.32 -5.05 20.57
CA TRP A 27 14.65 -4.33 19.50
C TRP A 27 13.56 -3.45 20.10
N PHE A 28 13.54 -2.21 19.65
CA PHE A 28 12.53 -1.23 19.99
C PHE A 28 11.83 -0.74 18.74
N ARG A 29 10.61 -0.29 18.94
CA ARG A 29 9.78 0.33 17.92
C ARG A 29 9.22 1.65 18.43
N LEU A 30 9.31 2.68 17.59
CA LEU A 30 8.61 3.95 17.82
C LEU A 30 7.19 3.82 17.28
N ILE A 31 6.21 3.66 18.19
CA ILE A 31 4.79 3.47 17.84
C ILE A 31 4.11 4.82 17.56
N SER A 32 4.50 5.86 18.29
CA SER A 32 4.06 7.24 18.08
C SER A 32 5.25 8.17 18.24
N LYS A 33 5.13 9.44 17.83
CA LYS A 33 6.23 10.43 17.88
C LYS A 33 6.94 10.55 19.25
N THR A 34 6.32 10.07 20.33
CA THR A 34 6.83 10.18 21.70
C THR A 34 6.96 8.84 22.43
N LYS A 35 6.47 7.72 21.87
CA LYS A 35 6.43 6.43 22.57
C LYS A 35 7.29 5.37 21.90
N ILE A 36 8.42 5.06 22.53
CA ILE A 36 9.25 3.90 22.23
C ILE A 36 8.67 2.70 23.01
N SER A 37 8.50 1.58 22.32
CA SER A 37 8.10 0.30 22.89
C SER A 37 9.17 -0.73 22.65
N CYS A 38 9.43 -1.60 23.62
CA CYS A 38 10.16 -2.83 23.36
C CYS A 38 9.35 -3.72 22.39
N VAL A 39 10.06 -4.45 21.53
CA VAL A 39 9.55 -5.50 20.65
C VAL A 39 10.00 -6.86 21.18
N SER A 40 11.31 -7.04 21.33
CA SER A 40 11.91 -8.30 21.77
C SER A 40 13.30 -8.07 22.36
N SER A 41 13.77 -9.00 23.18
CA SER A 41 15.09 -8.96 23.82
C SER A 41 15.77 -10.32 23.85
N MET A 42 17.10 -10.32 23.89
CA MET A 42 17.95 -11.52 23.93
C MET A 42 19.27 -11.19 24.64
N TYR A 43 19.78 -12.08 25.50
CA TYR A 43 21.03 -11.84 26.25
C TYR A 43 22.30 -12.21 25.47
N LYS A 44 22.27 -13.33 24.74
CA LYS A 44 23.37 -13.78 23.87
C LYS A 44 22.81 -14.50 22.65
N SER A 45 23.63 -14.67 21.62
CA SER A 45 23.17 -15.12 20.30
C SER A 45 22.52 -16.50 20.24
N ASN A 46 22.83 -17.38 21.19
CA ASN A 46 22.24 -18.72 21.32
C ASN A 46 21.07 -18.79 22.30
N ASP A 47 20.69 -17.67 22.94
CA ASP A 47 19.55 -17.64 23.83
C ASP A 47 18.23 -17.52 23.08
N LYS A 48 17.16 -18.01 23.71
CA LYS A 48 15.81 -17.81 23.23
C LYS A 48 15.40 -16.34 23.43
N ALA A 49 14.86 -15.73 22.38
CA ALA A 49 14.32 -14.38 22.49
C ALA A 49 13.10 -14.33 23.43
N SER A 50 13.03 -13.24 24.19
CA SER A 50 11.82 -12.83 24.91
C SER A 50 11.10 -11.75 24.10
N PHE A 51 9.77 -11.72 24.18
CA PHE A 51 8.96 -10.78 23.41
C PHE A 51 8.12 -9.93 24.35
N CYS A 52 8.06 -8.64 24.04
CA CYS A 52 7.23 -7.69 24.75
C CYS A 52 5.75 -7.83 24.34
N ASP A 53 4.85 -7.32 25.18
CA ASP A 53 3.41 -7.49 25.00
C ASP A 53 2.92 -7.00 23.64
N GLY A 54 2.21 -7.88 22.93
CA GLY A 54 1.68 -7.62 21.59
C GLY A 54 2.59 -8.08 20.44
N PHE A 55 3.80 -8.56 20.73
CA PHE A 55 4.78 -8.97 19.71
C PHE A 55 4.99 -10.50 19.60
N GLN A 56 4.39 -11.30 20.49
CA GLN A 56 4.70 -12.73 20.65
C GLN A 56 4.43 -13.64 19.42
N ASN A 57 3.48 -13.28 18.54
CA ASN A 57 3.00 -14.21 17.50
C ASN A 57 3.48 -13.88 16.07
N ARG A 58 3.86 -12.62 15.81
CA ARG A 58 4.22 -12.14 14.45
C ARG A 58 5.69 -11.78 14.31
N PHE A 59 6.39 -11.61 15.44
CA PHE A 59 7.78 -11.21 15.47
C PHE A 59 8.64 -12.37 15.92
N GLU A 60 9.83 -12.47 15.33
CA GLU A 60 10.84 -13.44 15.72
C GLU A 60 12.20 -12.75 15.76
N MET A 61 12.95 -12.98 16.83
CA MET A 61 14.27 -12.40 17.00
C MET A 61 15.30 -13.53 17.05
N SER A 62 16.38 -13.36 16.30
CA SER A 62 17.51 -14.26 16.26
C SER A 62 18.81 -13.45 16.16
N SER A 63 19.95 -14.07 16.41
CA SER A 63 21.24 -13.39 16.30
C SER A 63 22.33 -14.37 15.91
N ASN A 64 23.35 -13.87 15.23
CA ASN A 64 24.63 -14.53 15.08
C ASN A 64 25.74 -13.65 15.69
N ILE A 65 27.01 -13.98 15.43
CA ILE A 65 28.17 -13.25 15.97
C ILE A 65 28.16 -11.78 15.54
N THR A 66 27.77 -11.48 14.30
CA THR A 66 27.94 -10.15 13.70
C THR A 66 26.66 -9.34 13.62
N THR A 67 25.51 -9.99 13.73
CA THR A 67 24.22 -9.39 13.37
C THR A 67 23.09 -9.92 14.24
N VAL A 68 22.19 -9.02 14.59
CA VAL A 68 20.95 -9.28 15.31
C VAL A 68 19.80 -9.05 14.33
N PHE A 69 18.87 -9.98 14.28
CA PHE A 69 17.79 -10.04 13.32
C PHE A 69 16.44 -9.88 14.02
N LEU A 70 15.54 -9.12 13.40
CA LEU A 70 14.13 -9.08 13.76
C LEU A 70 13.29 -9.39 12.54
N GLN A 71 12.72 -10.59 12.50
CA GLN A 71 11.81 -11.04 11.47
C GLN A 71 10.38 -10.64 11.81
N ILE A 72 9.65 -10.14 10.82
CA ILE A 72 8.22 -9.84 10.87
C ILE A 72 7.54 -10.79 9.88
N LYS A 73 6.87 -11.81 10.39
CA LYS A 73 6.31 -12.94 9.58
C LYS A 73 5.23 -12.51 8.60
N ARG A 74 4.45 -11.50 8.98
CA ARG A 74 3.39 -10.94 8.15
C ARG A 74 3.22 -9.47 8.47
N VAL A 75 3.75 -8.64 7.58
CA VAL A 75 3.72 -7.19 7.71
C VAL A 75 2.32 -6.64 7.48
N ASP A 76 1.92 -5.68 8.30
CA ASP A 76 0.71 -4.86 8.14
C ASP A 76 1.07 -3.37 7.99
N PHE A 77 0.16 -2.55 7.46
CA PHE A 77 0.35 -1.10 7.37
C PHE A 77 0.70 -0.48 8.71
N SER A 78 0.08 -0.99 9.78
CA SER A 78 0.33 -0.58 11.15
C SER A 78 1.73 -0.92 11.65
N ASP A 79 2.55 -1.68 10.92
CA ASP A 79 3.95 -1.98 11.26
C ASP A 79 4.94 -0.91 10.78
N SER A 80 4.51 0.02 9.92
CA SER A 80 5.34 1.14 9.48
C SER A 80 5.86 1.96 10.66
N GLY A 81 7.11 2.43 10.58
CA GLY A 81 7.72 3.25 11.62
C GLY A 81 9.22 3.02 11.78
N LEU A 82 9.77 3.61 12.85
CA LEU A 82 11.19 3.47 13.18
C LEU A 82 11.41 2.30 14.13
N TYR A 83 12.35 1.44 13.76
CA TYR A 83 12.84 0.33 14.56
C TYR A 83 14.29 0.61 14.94
N PHE A 84 14.60 0.41 16.22
CA PHE A 84 15.93 0.60 16.78
C PHE A 84 16.38 -0.72 17.37
N CYS A 85 17.66 -1.03 17.23
CA CYS A 85 18.28 -2.05 18.03
C CYS A 85 19.26 -1.39 19.00
N GLY A 86 19.35 -1.93 20.21
CA GLY A 86 20.28 -1.44 21.22
C GLY A 86 20.91 -2.55 22.04
N PHE A 87 22.06 -2.25 22.62
CA PHE A 87 22.84 -3.15 23.46
C PHE A 87 23.05 -2.51 24.83
N TYR A 88 22.98 -3.31 25.89
CA TYR A 88 23.31 -2.87 27.24
C TYR A 88 24.83 -2.95 27.46
N ILE A 89 25.52 -1.82 27.36
CA ILE A 89 26.97 -1.70 27.44
C ILE A 89 27.32 -0.69 28.54
N ASN A 90 28.20 -1.07 29.47
CA ASN A 90 28.69 -0.19 30.55
C ASN A 90 27.55 0.50 31.33
N ALA A 91 26.49 -0.23 31.66
CA ALA A 91 25.29 0.27 32.35
C ALA A 91 24.42 1.26 31.55
N HIS A 92 24.60 1.34 30.23
CA HIS A 92 23.82 2.18 29.34
C HIS A 92 23.27 1.40 28.15
N THR A 93 22.08 1.77 27.67
CA THR A 93 21.57 1.28 26.39
C THR A 93 22.17 2.11 25.26
N VAL A 94 22.92 1.45 24.38
CA VAL A 94 23.55 2.06 23.21
C VAL A 94 22.82 1.60 21.95
N PHE A 95 22.17 2.54 21.24
CA PHE A 95 21.51 2.25 19.98
C PHE A 95 22.55 2.06 18.86
N ALA A 96 22.53 0.89 18.22
CA ALA A 96 23.51 0.53 17.19
C ALA A 96 23.04 0.85 15.78
N ASN A 97 21.74 0.71 15.51
CA ASN A 97 21.17 0.95 14.19
C ASN A 97 19.72 1.44 14.29
N THR A 98 19.28 2.14 13.25
CA THR A 98 17.89 2.59 13.08
C THR A 98 17.41 2.29 11.66
N VAL A 99 16.29 1.58 11.58
CA VAL A 99 15.64 1.20 10.32
C VAL A 99 14.27 1.85 10.26
N HIS A 100 14.00 2.56 9.18
CA HIS A 100 12.67 3.06 8.86
C HIS A 100 11.96 2.02 7.99
N LEU A 101 11.01 1.31 8.58
CA LEU A 101 10.15 0.39 7.85
C LEU A 101 8.97 1.16 7.24
N ASN A 102 8.84 1.10 5.92
CA ASN A 102 7.77 1.74 5.17
C ASN A 102 6.93 0.69 4.44
N VAL A 103 5.71 0.46 4.92
CA VAL A 103 4.80 -0.52 4.31
C VAL A 103 3.95 0.19 3.27
N GLN A 104 4.29 -0.02 2.00
CA GLN A 104 3.62 0.62 0.87
C GLN A 104 2.53 -0.30 0.31
N GLY A 105 1.34 0.24 0.09
CA GLY A 105 0.28 -0.49 -0.60
C GLY A 105 0.45 -0.36 -2.11
N LYS A 106 0.57 -1.47 -2.84
CA LYS A 106 0.24 -1.49 -4.26
C LYS A 106 -1.26 -1.38 -4.41
N ILE A 107 -1.75 -0.29 -5.00
CA ILE A 107 -3.13 -0.19 -5.46
C ILE A 107 -3.28 -1.13 -6.66
N VAL A 108 -3.63 -2.39 -6.41
CA VAL A 108 -3.96 -3.34 -7.46
C VAL A 108 -5.47 -3.31 -7.65
N PHE A 109 -5.95 -2.55 -8.63
CA PHE A 109 -7.36 -2.58 -9.05
C PHE A 109 -7.66 -3.94 -9.71
N LYS A 110 -7.91 -4.98 -8.90
CA LYS A 110 -8.29 -6.32 -9.40
C LYS A 110 -9.74 -6.40 -9.88
N SER A 111 -10.48 -5.30 -9.80
CA SER A 111 -11.90 -5.27 -10.15
C SER A 111 -12.09 -4.91 -11.62
N LYS A 112 -12.64 -5.86 -12.40
CA LYS A 112 -13.17 -5.57 -13.74
C LYS A 112 -14.19 -4.42 -13.68
N LEU A 113 -14.96 -4.31 -12.60
CA LEU A 113 -15.96 -3.27 -12.39
C LEU A 113 -15.35 -1.86 -12.35
N PHE A 114 -14.16 -1.72 -11.72
CA PHE A 114 -13.46 -0.44 -11.65
C PHE A 114 -12.90 -0.04 -13.01
N GLN A 115 -12.32 -1.00 -13.73
CA GLN A 115 -11.83 -0.79 -15.09
C GLN A 115 -12.98 -0.39 -16.02
N THR A 116 -14.11 -1.11 -15.99
CA THR A 116 -15.29 -0.78 -16.81
C THR A 116 -15.87 0.57 -16.43
N CYS A 117 -15.91 0.92 -15.13
CA CYS A 117 -16.40 2.21 -14.67
C CYS A 117 -15.50 3.35 -15.16
N LEU A 118 -14.17 3.19 -15.08
CA LEU A 118 -13.22 4.16 -15.61
C LEU A 118 -13.38 4.36 -17.13
N TYR A 119 -13.56 3.28 -17.89
CA TYR A 119 -13.85 3.36 -19.33
C TYR A 119 -15.17 4.10 -19.62
N LEU A 120 -16.24 3.82 -18.88
CA LEU A 120 -17.53 4.51 -19.04
C LEU A 120 -17.43 6.01 -18.68
N ILE A 121 -16.68 6.35 -17.63
CA ILE A 121 -16.42 7.74 -17.25
C ILE A 121 -15.67 8.47 -18.37
N ILE A 122 -14.61 7.87 -18.92
CA ILE A 122 -13.86 8.46 -20.04
C ILE A 122 -14.75 8.62 -21.28
N PHE A 123 -15.56 7.60 -21.61
CA PHE A 123 -16.47 7.65 -22.75
C PHE A 123 -17.52 8.76 -22.62
N THR A 124 -18.14 8.89 -21.43
CA THR A 124 -19.13 9.94 -21.17
C THR A 124 -18.52 11.34 -21.21
N VAL A 125 -17.31 11.54 -20.65
CA VAL A 125 -16.59 12.82 -20.74
C VAL A 125 -16.30 13.17 -22.21
N ASN A 126 -15.83 12.21 -23.00
CA ASN A 126 -15.57 12.41 -24.43
C ASN A 126 -16.86 12.71 -25.22
N CYS A 127 -17.98 12.09 -24.87
CA CYS A 127 -19.28 12.40 -25.45
C CYS A 127 -19.73 13.82 -25.12
N ILE A 128 -19.54 14.27 -23.88
CA ILE A 128 -19.89 15.63 -23.47
C ILE A 128 -18.99 16.64 -24.19
N SER A 129 -17.68 16.40 -24.29
CA SER A 129 -16.78 17.29 -25.03
C SER A 129 -17.11 17.36 -26.52
N ASN A 130 -17.54 16.24 -27.12
CA ASN A 130 -17.98 16.22 -28.52
C ASN A 130 -19.34 16.89 -28.71
N SER A 131 -20.27 16.75 -27.75
CA SER A 131 -21.54 17.46 -27.75
C SER A 131 -21.38 18.98 -27.54
N VAL A 132 -20.32 19.42 -26.86
CA VAL A 132 -19.99 20.86 -26.72
C VAL A 132 -19.37 21.42 -28.02
N ASN A 133 -18.76 20.57 -28.85
CA ASN A 133 -18.30 20.94 -30.19
C ASN A 133 -19.43 20.96 -31.25
N ASP A 134 -20.58 20.33 -30.97
CA ASP A 134 -21.77 20.32 -31.83
C ASP A 134 -22.85 21.32 -31.37
N LEU A 135 -22.46 22.55 -31.01
CA LEU A 135 -23.39 23.67 -30.92
C LEU A 135 -23.88 24.01 -32.33
N CYS A 136 -24.92 23.30 -32.76
CA CYS A 136 -25.75 23.64 -33.90
C CYS A 136 -26.25 25.10 -33.75
N PRO A 137 -25.95 26.01 -34.69
CA PRO A 137 -26.50 27.36 -34.63
C PRO A 137 -28.00 27.28 -34.94
N ILE A 138 -28.80 27.75 -33.99
CA ILE A 138 -30.23 27.97 -34.17
C ILE A 138 -30.39 29.12 -35.19
N GLU A 139 -30.82 28.81 -36.41
CA GLU A 139 -31.53 29.78 -37.26
C GLU A 139 -32.76 29.11 -37.89
N LEU A 140 -33.93 29.65 -37.54
CA LEU A 140 -35.22 29.29 -38.12
C LEU A 140 -35.25 29.68 -39.60
N GLN A 141 -35.52 28.74 -40.51
CA GLN A 141 -36.35 29.05 -41.68
C GLN A 141 -37.32 27.89 -42.01
N VAL A 142 -38.60 28.27 -42.01
CA VAL A 142 -39.80 27.48 -42.28
C VAL A 142 -39.77 26.95 -43.73
N ALA A 143 -39.68 25.63 -43.91
CA ALA A 143 -39.85 25.00 -45.21
C ALA A 143 -41.36 24.80 -45.51
N SER A 144 -41.89 25.60 -46.44
CA SER A 144 -43.22 25.44 -47.02
C SER A 144 -43.28 24.17 -47.86
N ASN A 145 -44.15 23.24 -47.46
CA ASN A 145 -44.52 22.04 -48.21
C ASN A 145 -45.31 22.39 -49.48
N SER A 146 -44.85 21.96 -50.65
CA SER A 146 -45.75 21.44 -51.70
C SER A 146 -44.96 20.61 -52.72
N ARG A 147 -45.20 19.29 -52.79
CA ARG A 147 -46.04 18.67 -53.84
C ARG A 147 -45.91 17.13 -53.82
N PHE A 148 -47.08 16.51 -53.69
CA PHE A 148 -47.41 15.09 -53.72
C PHE A 148 -46.92 14.31 -54.96
N ARG A 149 -46.61 13.01 -54.79
CA ARG A 149 -47.15 11.90 -55.62
C ARG A 149 -47.34 10.63 -54.79
N GLN A 150 -48.55 10.06 -54.89
CA GLN A 150 -49.12 8.92 -54.17
C GLN A 150 -48.66 7.55 -54.69
N ALA A 151 -48.81 6.54 -53.84
CA ALA A 151 -48.95 5.13 -54.23
C ALA A 151 -50.34 4.61 -53.80
N GLY A 152 -51.03 3.89 -54.69
CA GLY A 152 -52.28 3.14 -54.47
C GLY A 152 -52.58 2.34 -55.75
N SER A 153 -52.47 1.02 -55.74
CA SER A 153 -53.46 -0.02 -55.36
C SER A 153 -54.18 -0.60 -56.58
N HIS A 154 -54.01 -1.91 -56.77
CA HIS A 154 -54.75 -2.77 -57.68
C HIS A 154 -56.24 -2.83 -57.27
N ASP A 155 -57.16 -2.72 -58.23
CA ASP A 155 -58.34 -3.58 -58.39
C ASP A 155 -59.09 -3.22 -59.69
N SER A 156 -59.40 -4.24 -60.50
CA SER A 156 -60.32 -4.17 -61.67
C SER A 156 -61.72 -4.60 -61.21
N PRO A 157 -62.81 -4.09 -61.85
CA PRO A 157 -63.59 -4.99 -62.70
C PRO A 157 -64.34 -4.31 -63.88
N LEU A 158 -64.22 -4.92 -65.08
CA LEU A 158 -65.26 -5.30 -66.06
C LEU A 158 -64.61 -5.68 -67.40
#